data_AF-A0A929DFD5-F1
#
_entry.id   AF-A0A929DFD5-F1
#
_cell.length_a   1.000
_cell.length_b   1.000
_cell.length_c   1.000
_cell.angle_alpha   90.00
_cell.angle_beta   90.00
_cell.angle_gamma   90.00
#
_symmetry.space_group_name_H-M   'P 1'
#
loop_
_entity.id
_entity.type
_entity.pdbx_description
1 polymer ?
#
loop_
_entity_poly.entity_id
_entity_poly.type
_entity_poly.pdbx_seq_one_letter_code
_entity_poly.pdbx_strand_id
1 'polypeptide(L)'
;ELATTAVVGATGSIGSACAELLAPMVAELVLIGRRESRLAQVQTRVEAAGARLVRISTQVEDIHEAHLVLSATSAARPIIQPQHLKHGAIVCDVARPPDVSRRVAREREDVLLIEGGEMDVPGEVDFGFDFGLPPGKAYACMAEAMVLALERRYESYSLGRQIRAEQVHEIAQLAHKHGFQISG
;
A
#
# COMPACT_ATOMS: atom_id res chain seq x y z
N GLU A 1 14.27 14.97 -4.00
CA GLU A 1 15.18 13.85 -4.33
C GLU A 1 15.94 13.26 -3.12
N LEU A 2 15.57 13.58 -1.86
CA LEU A 2 16.24 13.08 -0.64
C LEU A 2 15.30 12.31 0.31
N ALA A 3 14.10 11.94 -0.14
CA ALA A 3 13.13 11.32 0.74
C ALA A 3 13.43 9.83 0.97
N THR A 4 13.62 9.45 2.23
CA THR A 4 13.55 8.07 2.72
C THR A 4 12.10 7.61 2.84
N THR A 5 11.77 6.46 2.25
CA THR A 5 10.45 5.83 2.32
C THR A 5 10.54 4.47 2.97
N ALA A 6 9.68 4.18 3.94
CA ALA A 6 9.57 2.85 4.54
C ALA A 6 8.34 2.10 4.02
N VAL A 7 8.50 0.81 3.76
CA VAL A 7 7.41 -0.09 3.39
C VAL A 7 7.26 -1.15 4.47
N VAL A 8 6.21 -1.05 5.27
CA VAL A 8 5.87 -2.01 6.33
C VAL A 8 4.99 -3.10 5.73
N GLY A 9 5.41 -4.36 5.90
CA GLY A 9 4.80 -5.47 5.17
C GLY A 9 5.44 -5.71 3.80
N ALA A 10 6.69 -5.28 3.60
CA ALA A 10 7.43 -5.36 2.33
C ALA A 10 7.53 -6.78 1.73
N THR A 11 7.30 -7.83 2.53
CA THR A 11 7.33 -9.23 2.04
C THR A 11 5.95 -9.76 1.62
N GLY A 12 4.89 -8.98 1.80
CA GLY A 12 3.54 -9.26 1.30
C GLY A 12 3.41 -8.91 -0.18
N SER A 13 2.32 -9.36 -0.82
CA SER A 13 2.09 -9.12 -2.25
C SER A 13 1.99 -7.63 -2.57
N ILE A 14 1.11 -6.91 -1.87
CA ILE A 14 0.91 -5.46 -2.00
C ILE A 14 2.20 -4.72 -1.64
N GLY A 15 2.73 -4.95 -0.43
CA GLY A 15 3.93 -4.27 0.03
C GLY A 15 5.13 -4.44 -0.91
N SER A 16 5.37 -5.64 -1.45
CA SER A 16 6.50 -5.83 -2.37
C SER A 16 6.29 -5.15 -3.72
N ALA A 17 5.06 -5.16 -4.26
CA ALA A 17 4.76 -4.48 -5.51
C ALA A 17 4.90 -2.95 -5.35
N CYS A 18 4.39 -2.39 -4.24
CA CYS A 18 4.59 -0.98 -3.92
C CYS A 18 6.08 -0.64 -3.75
N ALA A 19 6.86 -1.50 -3.09
CA ALA A 19 8.29 -1.29 -2.93
C ALA A 19 9.03 -1.24 -4.27
N GLU A 20 8.68 -2.12 -5.21
CA GLU A 20 9.24 -2.12 -6.58
C GLU A 20 8.85 -0.87 -7.37
N LEU A 21 7.59 -0.42 -7.26
CA LEU A 21 7.12 0.80 -7.93
C LEU A 21 7.78 2.08 -7.36
N LEU A 22 8.03 2.11 -6.06
CA LEU A 22 8.64 3.26 -5.37
C LEU A 22 10.16 3.30 -5.55
N ALA A 23 10.80 2.18 -5.83
CA ALA A 23 12.25 2.04 -5.95
C ALA A 23 12.93 3.16 -6.77
N PRO A 24 12.50 3.48 -8.01
CA PRO A 24 13.16 4.53 -8.80
C PRO A 24 12.83 5.96 -8.35
N MET A 25 11.88 6.15 -7.43
CA MET A 25 11.30 7.46 -7.08
C MET A 25 11.93 8.07 -5.81
N VAL A 26 12.62 7.27 -5.00
CA VAL A 26 13.05 7.65 -3.65
C VAL A 26 14.56 7.57 -3.48
N ALA A 27 15.09 8.31 -2.51
CA ALA A 27 16.53 8.31 -2.23
C ALA A 27 16.96 7.04 -1.49
N GLU A 28 16.12 6.61 -0.56
CA GLU A 28 16.33 5.41 0.25
C GLU A 28 14.99 4.70 0.46
N LEU A 29 15.01 3.38 0.33
CA LEU A 29 13.88 2.51 0.61
C LEU A 29 14.19 1.61 1.82
N VAL A 30 13.37 1.69 2.86
CA VAL A 30 13.46 0.85 4.06
C VAL A 30 12.40 -0.24 3.98
N LEU A 31 12.81 -1.48 3.75
CA LEU A 31 11.92 -2.63 3.65
C LEU A 31 11.76 -3.28 5.02
N ILE A 32 10.53 -3.26 5.55
CA ILE A 32 10.23 -3.77 6.88
C ILE A 32 9.32 -5.00 6.80
N GLY A 33 9.73 -6.07 7.47
CA GLY A 33 8.97 -7.31 7.53
C GLY A 33 9.54 -8.33 8.51
N ARG A 34 8.80 -9.40 8.76
CA ARG A 34 9.15 -10.37 9.83
C ARG A 34 10.25 -11.37 9.49
N ARG A 35 10.63 -11.49 8.22
CA ARG A 35 11.51 -12.56 7.73
C ARG A 35 12.59 -11.99 6.85
N GLU A 36 13.80 -11.97 7.39
CA GLU A 36 14.99 -11.45 6.74
C GLU A 36 15.27 -12.11 5.38
N SER A 37 15.17 -13.43 5.29
CA SER A 37 15.37 -14.16 4.02
C SER A 37 14.41 -13.73 2.91
N ARG A 38 13.19 -13.31 3.26
CA ARG A 38 12.23 -12.78 2.28
C ARG A 38 12.45 -11.31 1.99
N LEU A 39 12.92 -10.54 2.97
CA LEU A 39 13.33 -9.16 2.75
C LEU A 39 14.51 -9.10 1.78
N ALA A 40 15.50 -9.98 1.90
CA ALA A 40 16.60 -10.08 0.94
C ALA A 40 16.12 -10.34 -0.49
N GLN A 41 15.10 -11.21 -0.66
CA GLN A 41 14.50 -11.45 -1.98
C GLN A 41 13.77 -10.22 -2.55
N VAL A 42 13.10 -9.43 -1.70
CA VAL A 42 12.46 -8.17 -2.11
C VAL A 42 13.53 -7.13 -2.43
N GLN A 43 14.58 -7.04 -1.61
CA GLN A 43 15.73 -6.15 -1.80
C GLN A 43 16.33 -6.31 -3.19
N THR A 44 16.66 -7.54 -3.60
CA THR A 44 17.20 -7.79 -4.95
C THR A 44 16.27 -7.30 -6.06
N ARG A 45 14.95 -7.43 -5.88
CA ARG A 45 13.96 -6.98 -6.88
C ARG A 45 13.84 -5.46 -6.93
N VAL A 46 13.83 -4.78 -5.79
CA VAL A 46 13.78 -3.31 -5.76
C VAL A 46 15.07 -2.67 -6.26
N GLU A 47 16.23 -3.30 -6.01
CA GLU A 47 17.52 -2.89 -6.58
C GLU A 47 17.48 -3.01 -8.11
N ALA A 48 16.98 -4.14 -8.64
CA ALA A 48 16.78 -4.33 -10.08
C ALA A 48 15.75 -3.35 -10.68
N ALA A 49 14.79 -2.89 -9.89
CA ALA A 49 13.80 -1.87 -10.27
C ALA A 49 14.32 -0.42 -10.21
N GLY A 50 15.59 -0.23 -9.79
CA GLY A 50 16.25 1.09 -9.80
C GLY A 50 16.33 1.78 -8.45
N ALA A 51 16.18 1.06 -7.34
CA ALA A 51 16.42 1.62 -6.01
C ALA A 51 17.88 2.09 -5.86
N ARG A 52 18.05 3.32 -5.34
CA ARG A 52 19.38 3.91 -5.12
C ARG A 52 20.06 3.37 -3.86
N LEU A 53 19.31 3.32 -2.76
CA LEU A 53 19.75 2.78 -1.47
C LEU A 53 18.60 1.96 -0.89
N VAL A 54 18.91 0.77 -0.40
CA VAL A 54 17.93 -0.14 0.21
C VAL A 54 18.44 -0.59 1.56
N ARG A 55 17.59 -0.48 2.58
CA ARG A 55 17.83 -1.00 3.92
C ARG A 55 16.74 -2.01 4.25
N ILE A 56 17.09 -3.16 4.79
CA ILE A 56 16.12 -4.13 5.30
C ILE A 56 16.06 -4.07 6.82
N SER A 57 14.87 -4.26 7.39
CA SER A 57 14.72 -4.37 8.84
C SER A 57 13.58 -5.31 9.23
N THR A 58 13.72 -5.90 10.42
CA THR A 58 12.68 -6.70 11.08
C THR A 58 11.97 -5.95 12.21
N GLN A 59 12.39 -4.73 12.51
CA GLN A 59 11.81 -3.88 13.56
C GLN A 59 10.91 -2.82 12.91
N VAL A 60 9.71 -2.61 13.45
CA VAL A 60 8.78 -1.62 12.90
C VAL A 60 9.20 -0.20 13.27
N GLU A 61 9.95 -0.04 14.35
CA GLU A 61 10.47 1.20 14.88
C GLU A 61 11.45 1.89 13.92
N ASP A 62 12.06 1.14 12.99
CA ASP A 62 12.97 1.67 11.97
C ASP A 62 12.27 2.54 10.91
N ILE A 63 10.93 2.64 10.96
CA ILE A 63 10.19 3.67 10.21
C ILE A 63 10.47 5.10 10.69
N HIS A 64 11.09 5.28 11.87
CA HIS A 64 11.34 6.59 12.46
C HIS A 64 12.14 7.54 11.55
N GLU A 65 13.00 7.01 10.69
CA GLU A 65 13.80 7.82 9.77
C GLU A 65 13.04 8.23 8.49
N ALA A 66 11.89 7.59 8.22
CA ALA A 66 11.17 7.73 6.98
C ALA A 66 10.31 9.00 6.93
N HIS A 67 10.31 9.66 5.78
CA HIS A 67 9.44 10.79 5.47
C HIS A 67 8.07 10.30 5.00
N LEU A 68 8.06 9.15 4.31
CA LEU A 68 6.86 8.46 3.84
C LEU A 68 6.86 7.04 4.39
N VAL A 69 5.74 6.60 4.96
CA VAL A 69 5.53 5.23 5.40
C VAL A 69 4.35 4.65 4.63
N LEU A 70 4.58 3.58 3.88
CA LEU A 70 3.51 2.77 3.28
C LEU A 70 3.33 1.51 4.11
N SER A 71 2.13 1.25 4.61
CA SER A 71 1.83 0.05 5.40
C SER A 71 0.83 -0.85 4.68
N ALA A 72 1.22 -2.10 4.50
CA ALA A 72 0.41 -3.13 3.84
C ALA A 72 0.63 -4.49 4.51
N THR A 73 0.29 -4.61 5.80
CA THR A 73 0.44 -5.86 6.53
C THR A 73 -0.86 -6.66 6.67
N SER A 74 -0.74 -7.82 7.30
CA SER A 74 -1.84 -8.70 7.69
C SER A 74 -1.96 -8.77 9.22
N ALA A 75 -1.53 -7.72 9.94
CA ALA A 75 -1.57 -7.69 11.38
C ALA A 75 -3.02 -7.62 11.87
N ALA A 76 -3.32 -8.33 12.96
CA ALA A 76 -4.65 -8.31 13.56
C ALA A 76 -4.89 -7.07 14.44
N ARG A 77 -3.83 -6.33 14.76
CA ARG A 77 -3.86 -5.15 15.63
C ARG A 77 -2.88 -4.11 15.09
N PRO A 78 -3.10 -2.81 15.38
CA PRO A 78 -2.17 -1.77 14.96
C PRO A 78 -0.75 -2.01 15.49
N ILE A 79 0.21 -1.92 14.58
CA ILE A 79 1.65 -2.09 14.85
C ILE A 79 2.42 -0.77 14.75
N ILE A 80 1.85 0.25 14.10
CA ILE A 80 2.43 1.59 14.01
C ILE A 80 1.80 2.47 15.09
N GLN A 81 2.64 3.00 15.97
CA GLN A 81 2.24 3.84 17.10
C GLN A 81 2.79 5.27 16.93
N PRO A 82 2.22 6.28 17.62
CA PRO A 82 2.66 7.68 17.49
C PRO A 82 4.16 7.89 17.62
N GLN A 83 4.82 7.23 18.58
CA GLN A 83 6.24 7.40 18.85
C GLN A 83 7.16 6.79 17.78
N HIS A 84 6.64 5.96 16.87
CA HIS A 84 7.44 5.36 15.80
C HIS A 84 7.65 6.32 14.62
N LEU A 85 6.82 7.36 14.49
CA LEU A 85 6.78 8.19 13.29
C LEU A 85 7.65 9.45 13.43
N LYS A 86 8.41 9.75 12.37
CA LYS A 86 9.13 11.02 12.22
C LYS A 86 8.18 12.22 12.35
N HIS A 87 8.69 13.35 12.80
CA HIS A 87 7.96 14.61 12.70
C HIS A 87 7.68 14.97 11.23
N GLY A 88 6.45 15.36 10.90
CA GLY A 88 6.09 15.70 9.53
C GLY A 88 5.92 14.50 8.58
N ALA A 89 5.84 13.27 9.11
CA ALA A 89 5.73 12.08 8.29
C ALA A 89 4.38 11.99 7.55
N ILE A 90 4.41 11.45 6.34
CA ILE A 90 3.22 11.03 5.59
C ILE A 90 3.08 9.52 5.74
N VAL A 91 1.90 9.05 6.11
CA VAL A 91 1.61 7.62 6.29
C VAL A 91 0.47 7.22 5.37
N CYS A 92 0.70 6.26 4.48
CA CYS A 92 -0.32 5.63 3.65
C CYS A 92 -0.59 4.22 4.19
N ASP A 93 -1.70 4.04 4.89
CA ASP A 93 -2.13 2.75 5.43
C ASP A 93 -3.15 2.10 4.50
N VAL A 94 -2.73 1.05 3.79
CA VAL A 94 -3.60 0.28 2.88
C VAL A 94 -4.05 -1.05 3.52
N ALA A 95 -3.74 -1.28 4.80
CA ALA A 95 -4.09 -2.51 5.49
C ALA A 95 -5.52 -2.48 6.03
N ARG A 96 -6.16 -3.66 5.98
CA ARG A 96 -7.47 -3.90 6.61
C ARG A 96 -7.39 -5.23 7.38
N PRO A 97 -7.50 -5.23 8.72
CA PRO A 97 -7.62 -4.08 9.63
C PRO A 97 -6.43 -3.09 9.54
N PRO A 98 -6.59 -1.82 9.98
CA PRO A 98 -5.53 -0.81 9.91
C PRO A 98 -4.27 -1.20 10.70
N ASP A 99 -3.11 -0.95 10.10
CA ASP A 99 -1.81 -1.11 10.75
C ASP A 99 -1.48 0.07 11.67
N VAL A 100 -2.06 1.24 11.39
CA VAL A 100 -1.81 2.49 12.13
C VAL A 100 -2.79 2.63 13.28
N SER A 101 -2.24 2.90 14.47
CA SER A 101 -3.04 3.13 15.66
C SER A 101 -3.88 4.40 15.50
N ARG A 102 -5.17 4.35 15.88
CA ARG A 102 -6.04 5.54 15.95
C ARG A 102 -5.51 6.66 16.86
N ARG A 103 -4.49 6.36 17.68
CA ARG A 103 -3.77 7.35 18.47
C ARG A 103 -2.96 8.32 17.60
N VAL A 104 -2.46 7.88 16.44
CA VAL A 104 -1.71 8.75 15.52
C VAL A 104 -2.56 9.94 15.11
N ALA A 105 -3.78 9.71 14.62
CA ALA A 105 -4.70 10.78 14.23
C ALA A 105 -5.12 11.71 15.39
N ARG A 106 -4.97 11.28 16.66
CA ARG A 106 -5.34 12.09 17.84
C ARG A 106 -4.16 12.84 18.46
N GLU A 107 -2.96 12.27 18.37
CA GLU A 107 -1.77 12.73 19.11
C GLU A 107 -0.74 13.41 18.20
N ARG A 108 -0.84 13.22 16.88
CA ARG A 108 0.15 13.67 15.90
C ARG A 108 -0.49 14.54 14.83
N GLU A 109 -0.78 15.79 15.17
CA GLU A 109 -1.26 16.80 14.21
C GLU A 109 -0.24 17.10 13.10
N ASP A 110 1.03 16.76 13.33
CA ASP A 110 2.12 16.92 12.38
C ASP A 110 2.25 15.75 11.39
N VAL A 111 1.43 14.70 11.51
CA VAL A 111 1.46 13.53 10.63
C VAL A 111 0.26 13.55 9.70
N LEU A 112 0.50 13.43 8.39
CA LEU A 112 -0.55 13.23 7.41
C LEU A 112 -0.84 11.72 7.30
N LEU A 113 -2.00 11.29 7.80
CA LEU A 113 -2.49 9.91 7.63
C LEU A 113 -3.45 9.85 6.45
N ILE A 114 -3.10 9.03 5.47
CA ILE A 114 -3.91 8.68 4.30
C ILE A 114 -4.34 7.22 4.47
N GLU A 115 -5.65 6.99 4.56
CA GLU A 115 -6.20 5.64 4.46
C GLU A 115 -6.37 5.29 2.98
N GLY A 116 -5.70 4.23 2.53
CA GLY A 116 -5.78 3.78 1.14
C GLY A 116 -6.55 2.48 0.99
N GLY A 117 -6.64 2.01 -0.25
CA GLY A 117 -7.33 0.75 -0.57
C GLY A 117 -8.85 0.88 -0.72
N GLU A 118 -9.36 2.10 -0.85
CA GLU A 118 -10.76 2.41 -1.16
C GLU A 118 -10.87 3.10 -2.52
N MET A 119 -11.95 2.81 -3.23
CA MET A 119 -12.23 3.30 -4.57
C MET A 119 -13.66 3.83 -4.65
N ASP A 120 -13.84 4.96 -5.32
CA ASP A 120 -15.14 5.42 -5.80
C ASP A 120 -15.53 4.62 -7.04
N VAL A 121 -16.70 3.99 -6.99
CA VAL A 121 -17.24 3.18 -8.08
C VAL A 121 -18.11 4.07 -8.97
N PRO A 122 -17.93 4.04 -10.30
CA PRO A 122 -18.64 4.90 -11.24
C PRO A 122 -20.15 4.64 -11.24
N GLY A 123 -20.93 5.72 -11.28
CA GLY A 123 -22.39 5.69 -11.34
C GLY A 123 -23.06 5.60 -9.96
N GLU A 124 -24.38 5.48 -9.98
CA GLU A 124 -25.19 5.29 -8.75
C GLU A 124 -25.32 3.80 -8.47
N VAL A 125 -24.31 3.22 -7.81
CA VAL A 125 -24.31 1.80 -7.45
C VAL A 125 -24.89 1.57 -6.06
N ASP A 126 -25.83 0.62 -5.98
CA ASP A 126 -26.27 0.01 -4.73
C ASP A 126 -25.79 -1.43 -4.72
N PHE A 127 -24.85 -1.74 -3.81
CA PHE A 127 -24.30 -3.08 -3.66
C PHE A 127 -25.26 -4.05 -2.95
N GLY A 128 -26.31 -3.54 -2.31
CA GLY A 128 -27.24 -4.35 -1.50
C GLY A 128 -26.60 -4.97 -0.26
N PHE A 129 -25.40 -4.55 0.12
CA PHE A 129 -24.64 -5.05 1.27
C PHE A 129 -23.76 -3.95 1.88
N ASP A 130 -23.59 -3.97 3.20
CA ASP A 130 -22.74 -3.03 3.93
C ASP A 130 -21.33 -3.61 4.14
N PHE A 131 -20.35 -3.07 3.41
CA PHE A 131 -18.93 -3.44 3.54
C PHE A 131 -18.19 -2.67 4.65
N GLY A 132 -18.90 -1.80 5.39
CA GLY A 132 -18.31 -0.83 6.30
C GLY A 132 -17.74 0.40 5.59
N LEU A 133 -18.17 0.66 4.35
CA LEU A 133 -17.76 1.79 3.52
C LEU A 133 -18.95 2.70 3.22
N PRO A 134 -18.75 4.02 3.00
CA PRO A 134 -19.80 4.91 2.52
C PRO A 134 -20.43 4.42 1.19
N PRO A 135 -21.68 4.80 0.89
CA PRO A 135 -22.34 4.46 -0.37
C PRO A 135 -21.50 4.84 -1.60
N GLY A 136 -21.54 4.02 -2.64
CA GLY A 136 -20.76 4.23 -3.87
C GLY A 136 -19.28 3.87 -3.78
N LYS A 137 -18.79 3.39 -2.62
CA LYS A 137 -17.38 3.02 -2.43
C LYS A 137 -17.18 1.52 -2.29
N ALA A 138 -16.02 1.05 -2.75
CA ALA A 138 -15.60 -0.33 -2.65
C ALA A 138 -14.10 -0.42 -2.27
N TYR A 139 -13.68 -1.52 -1.67
CA TYR A 139 -12.25 -1.81 -1.52
C TYR A 139 -11.61 -2.02 -2.90
N ALA A 140 -10.33 -1.65 -3.03
CA ALA A 140 -9.59 -1.74 -4.29
C ALA A 140 -9.55 -3.16 -4.87
N CYS A 141 -9.54 -4.20 -4.03
CA CYS A 141 -9.63 -5.59 -4.47
C CYS A 141 -10.99 -5.95 -5.09
N MET A 142 -12.08 -5.35 -4.61
CA MET A 142 -13.41 -5.50 -5.21
C MET A 142 -13.49 -4.72 -6.53
N ALA A 143 -12.91 -3.52 -6.56
CA ALA A 143 -12.81 -2.72 -7.78
C ALA A 143 -12.02 -3.46 -8.88
N GLU A 144 -10.91 -4.15 -8.57
CA GLU A 144 -10.19 -4.98 -9.54
C GLU A 144 -11.12 -6.01 -10.21
N ALA A 145 -11.92 -6.73 -9.41
CA ALA A 145 -12.87 -7.72 -9.94
C ALA A 145 -13.93 -7.08 -10.85
N MET A 146 -14.45 -5.91 -10.48
CA MET A 146 -15.43 -5.16 -11.29
C MET A 146 -14.81 -4.71 -12.61
N VAL A 147 -13.60 -4.15 -12.58
CA VAL A 147 -12.87 -3.67 -13.77
C VAL A 147 -12.59 -4.83 -14.73
N LEU A 148 -12.13 -5.97 -14.22
CA LEU A 148 -11.91 -7.18 -15.03
C LEU A 148 -13.20 -7.68 -15.66
N ALA A 149 -14.32 -7.68 -14.92
CA ALA A 149 -15.62 -8.06 -15.47
C ALA A 149 -16.08 -7.12 -16.59
N LEU A 150 -15.88 -5.80 -16.44
CA LEU A 150 -16.18 -4.81 -17.48
C LEU A 150 -15.33 -5.00 -18.74
N GLU A 151 -14.08 -5.44 -18.59
CA GLU A 151 -13.20 -5.85 -19.69
C GLU A 151 -13.47 -7.29 -20.20
N ARG A 152 -14.44 -8.00 -19.62
CA ARG A 152 -14.75 -9.42 -19.91
C ARG A 152 -13.53 -10.34 -19.75
N ARG A 153 -12.63 -10.00 -18.82
CA ARG A 153 -11.44 -10.79 -18.48
C ARG A 153 -11.72 -11.62 -17.24
N TYR A 154 -12.03 -12.90 -17.45
CA TYR A 154 -12.35 -13.85 -16.38
C TYR A 154 -11.14 -14.72 -16.06
N GLU A 155 -10.15 -14.11 -15.41
CA GLU A 155 -8.88 -14.74 -15.09
C GLU A 155 -8.43 -14.41 -13.67
N SER A 156 -7.52 -15.23 -13.13
CA SER A 156 -6.87 -14.96 -11.84
C SER A 156 -5.76 -13.91 -12.02
N TYR A 157 -6.17 -12.65 -12.22
CA TYR A 157 -5.27 -11.56 -12.61
C TYR A 157 -4.18 -11.28 -11.57
N SER A 158 -4.58 -11.00 -10.33
CA SER A 158 -3.69 -10.85 -9.18
C SER A 158 -3.72 -12.12 -8.32
N LEU A 159 -2.84 -13.09 -8.62
CA LEU A 159 -2.76 -14.35 -7.88
C LEU A 159 -1.39 -14.61 -7.28
N GLY A 160 -1.39 -15.08 -6.03
CA GLY A 160 -0.18 -15.49 -5.34
C GLY A 160 0.51 -14.31 -4.64
N ARG A 161 1.83 -14.44 -4.47
CA ARG A 161 2.62 -13.51 -3.63
C ARG A 161 3.30 -12.40 -4.42
N GLN A 162 3.37 -12.53 -5.74
CA GLN A 162 4.12 -11.62 -6.58
C GLN A 162 3.15 -10.98 -7.56
N ILE A 163 2.99 -9.66 -7.41
CA ILE A 163 2.22 -8.83 -8.34
C ILE A 163 3.25 -8.05 -9.14
N ARG A 164 3.17 -8.11 -10.47
CA ARG A 164 4.13 -7.45 -11.35
C ARG A 164 3.77 -5.98 -11.53
N ALA A 165 4.78 -5.11 -11.64
CA ALA A 165 4.57 -3.68 -11.82
C ALA A 165 3.71 -3.38 -13.05
N GLU A 166 3.89 -4.11 -14.16
CA GLU A 166 3.11 -3.93 -15.38
C GLU A 166 1.62 -4.21 -15.17
N GLN A 167 1.29 -5.22 -14.35
CA GLN A 167 -0.10 -5.53 -14.01
C GLN A 167 -0.74 -4.42 -13.19
N VAL A 168 0.01 -3.82 -12.26
CA VAL A 168 -0.49 -2.68 -11.47
C VAL A 168 -0.82 -1.50 -12.38
N HIS A 169 0.05 -1.19 -13.35
CA HIS A 169 -0.20 -0.10 -14.30
C HIS A 169 -1.37 -0.40 -15.22
N GLU A 170 -1.46 -1.63 -15.75
CA GLU A 170 -2.55 -2.04 -16.63
C GLU A 170 -3.90 -1.95 -15.91
N ILE A 171 -4.04 -2.55 -14.73
CA ILE A 171 -5.32 -2.50 -14.00
C ILE A 171 -5.70 -1.07 -13.59
N ALA A 172 -4.72 -0.22 -13.26
CA ALA A 172 -4.98 1.19 -12.96
C ALA A 172 -5.51 1.96 -14.20
N GLN A 173 -4.96 1.69 -15.39
CA GLN A 173 -5.45 2.28 -16.64
C GLN A 173 -6.86 1.79 -16.97
N LEU A 174 -7.15 0.50 -16.78
CA LEU A 174 -8.48 -0.07 -16.99
C LEU A 174 -9.50 0.49 -15.99
N ALA A 175 -9.12 0.64 -14.73
CA ALA A 175 -9.95 1.28 -13.71
C ALA A 175 -10.29 2.72 -14.11
N HIS A 176 -9.29 3.50 -14.52
CA HIS A 176 -9.50 4.87 -14.99
C HIS A 176 -10.40 4.94 -16.24
N LYS A 177 -10.21 4.04 -17.21
CA LYS A 177 -11.04 3.92 -18.42
C LYS A 177 -12.51 3.74 -18.09
N HIS A 178 -12.83 2.99 -17.04
CA HIS A 178 -14.21 2.76 -16.59
C HIS A 178 -14.73 3.81 -15.60
N GLY A 179 -13.93 4.80 -15.23
CA GLY A 179 -14.34 5.89 -14.34
C GLY A 179 -14.21 5.59 -12.85
N PHE A 180 -13.48 4.53 -12.47
CA PHE A 180 -13.11 4.31 -11.06
C PHE A 180 -12.09 5.36 -10.62
N GLN A 181 -12.22 5.84 -9.38
CA GLN A 181 -11.31 6.83 -8.80
C GLN A 181 -10.83 6.37 -7.42
N ILE A 182 -9.62 6.79 -7.03
CA ILE A 182 -9.13 6.57 -5.67
C ILE A 182 -9.98 7.42 -4.72
N SER A 183 -10.51 6.81 -3.67
CA SER A 183 -11.31 7.49 -2.66
C SER A 183 -10.41 8.27 -1.70
N GLY A 184 -10.70 9.55 -1.48
CA GLY A 184 -9.95 10.44 -0.59
C GLY A 184 -10.15 11.91 -0.89
#